data_AF-A0A941TLS2-F1
#
_entry.id   AF-A0A941TLS2-F1
#
_cell.length_a   1.000
_cell.length_b   1.000
_cell.length_c   1.000
_cell.angle_alpha   90.00
_cell.angle_beta   90.00
_cell.angle_gamma   90.00
#
_symmetry.space_group_name_H-M   'P 1'
#
loop_
_entity.id
_entity.type
_entity.pdbx_description
1 polymer ?
#
loop_
_entity_poly.entity_id
_entity_poly.type
_entity_poly.pdbx_seq_one_letter_code
_entity_poly.pdbx_strand_id
1 'polypeptide(L)'
;MRGVNDRGFLNLWQIVHRATCPAPTSTRWQCDGVDWHKDRHSFSGSDYALTLEVHRLQHRGGAGPAWNLMVTLEHWWGANGVALKTVSWARMTTGDAKAAIAWLKQRERKSGIASADS
;
A
#
# COMPACT_ATOMS: atom_id res chain seq x y z
N MET A 1 11.05 11.10 -4.95
CA MET A 1 9.79 11.24 -4.18
C MET A 1 9.68 12.66 -3.67
N ARG A 2 8.60 13.35 -4.03
CA ARG A 2 8.18 14.65 -3.54
C ARG A 2 7.27 14.54 -2.31
N GLY A 3 6.63 13.39 -2.08
CA GLY A 3 5.83 13.15 -0.88
C GLY A 3 5.07 11.83 -0.92
N VAL A 4 4.24 11.61 0.10
CA VAL A 4 3.23 10.54 0.11
C VAL A 4 2.21 10.87 -0.98
N ASN A 5 1.80 9.87 -1.77
CA ASN A 5 0.88 9.95 -2.92
C ASN A 5 1.49 10.20 -4.31
N ASP A 6 2.79 10.47 -4.44
CA ASP A 6 3.38 10.52 -5.79
C ASP A 6 3.60 9.12 -6.38
N ARG A 7 3.82 9.04 -7.70
CA ARG A 7 4.03 7.76 -8.40
C ARG A 7 5.21 6.95 -7.85
N GLY A 8 6.31 7.62 -7.48
CA GLY A 8 7.47 6.94 -6.92
C GLY A 8 7.19 6.34 -5.55
N PHE A 9 6.42 7.06 -4.73
CA PHE A 9 5.95 6.56 -3.43
C PHE A 9 5.04 5.34 -3.59
N LEU A 10 4.04 5.42 -4.47
CA LEU A 10 3.08 4.33 -4.68
C LEU A 10 3.77 3.08 -5.23
N ASN A 11 4.73 3.24 -6.15
CA ASN A 11 5.55 2.13 -6.64
C ASN A 11 6.36 1.46 -5.51
N LEU A 12 7.05 2.27 -4.69
CA LEU A 12 7.81 1.76 -3.54
C LEU A 12 6.90 1.02 -2.55
N TRP A 13 5.73 1.58 -2.24
CA TRP A 13 4.75 0.93 -1.39
C TRP A 13 4.28 -0.41 -1.96
N GLN A 14 4.00 -0.48 -3.27
CA GLN A 14 3.60 -1.74 -3.94
C GLN A 14 4.68 -2.81 -3.87
N ILE A 15 5.96 -2.43 -4.03
CA ILE A 15 7.09 -3.34 -3.89
C ILE A 15 7.13 -3.94 -2.47
N VAL A 16 7.09 -3.08 -1.45
CA VAL A 16 7.13 -3.53 -0.04
C VAL A 16 5.89 -4.36 0.30
N HIS A 17 4.70 -3.99 -0.19
CA HIS A 17 3.49 -4.77 0.01
C HIS A 17 3.64 -6.19 -0.56
N ARG A 18 4.08 -6.32 -1.83
CA ARG A 18 4.28 -7.64 -2.46
C ARG A 18 5.33 -8.48 -1.74
N ALA A 19 6.37 -7.85 -1.20
CA ALA A 19 7.46 -8.52 -0.50
C ALA A 19 7.07 -9.02 0.90
N THR A 20 6.15 -8.32 1.57
CA THR A 20 5.87 -8.53 3.00
C THR A 20 4.51 -9.16 3.26
N CYS A 21 3.58 -9.09 2.30
CA CYS A 21 2.25 -9.68 2.42
C CYS A 21 2.37 -11.21 2.39
N PRO A 22 2.01 -11.93 3.47
CA PRO A 22 2.25 -13.38 3.55
C PRO A 22 1.44 -14.19 2.53
N ALA A 23 0.24 -13.72 2.18
CA ALA A 23 -0.63 -14.32 1.20
C ALA A 23 -1.58 -13.26 0.61
N PRO A 24 -2.06 -13.43 -0.63
CA PRO A 24 -2.99 -12.47 -1.25
C PRO A 24 -4.28 -12.21 -0.45
N THR A 25 -4.72 -13.19 0.36
CA THR A 25 -5.93 -13.10 1.20
C THR A 25 -5.64 -12.53 2.60
N SER A 26 -4.38 -12.32 2.97
CA SER A 26 -4.02 -11.78 4.29
C SER A 26 -4.62 -10.38 4.49
N THR A 27 -5.40 -10.23 5.55
CA THR A 27 -6.03 -8.95 5.93
C THR A 27 -5.26 -8.24 7.03
N ARG A 28 -4.37 -8.94 7.76
CA ARG A 28 -3.52 -8.37 8.80
C ARG A 28 -2.18 -9.09 8.86
N TRP A 29 -1.11 -8.35 9.05
CA TRP A 29 0.21 -8.88 9.35
C TRP A 29 1.07 -7.81 10.00
N GLN A 30 2.23 -8.20 10.53
CA GLN A 30 3.20 -7.26 11.06
C GLN A 30 4.51 -7.41 10.28
N CYS A 31 5.16 -6.29 10.00
CA CYS A 31 6.46 -6.26 9.35
C CYS A 31 7.34 -5.23 10.06
N ASP A 32 8.42 -5.69 10.71
CA ASP A 32 9.45 -4.84 11.32
C ASP A 32 8.89 -3.64 12.09
N GLY A 33 7.98 -3.91 13.04
CA GLY A 33 7.37 -2.90 13.91
C GLY A 33 6.23 -2.08 13.29
N VAL A 34 5.82 -2.40 12.06
CA VAL A 34 4.64 -1.81 11.41
C VAL A 34 3.52 -2.83 11.34
N ASP A 35 2.38 -2.48 11.91
CA ASP A 35 1.14 -3.24 11.80
C ASP A 35 0.47 -2.90 10.46
N TRP A 36 0.20 -3.91 9.65
CA TRP A 36 -0.53 -3.79 8.39
C TRP A 36 -1.95 -4.31 8.55
N HIS A 37 -2.90 -3.55 8.04
CA HIS A 37 -4.31 -3.93 7.94
C HIS A 37 -4.78 -3.67 6.51
N LYS A 38 -5.47 -4.63 5.91
CA LYS A 38 -6.03 -4.58 4.58
C LYS A 38 -7.50 -4.95 4.63
N ASP A 39 -8.34 -4.00 4.23
CA ASP A 39 -9.76 -4.18 4.04
C ASP A 39 -10.04 -4.21 2.52
N ARG A 40 -10.78 -5.22 2.05
CA ARG A 40 -11.18 -5.34 0.64
C ARG A 40 -12.69 -5.34 0.54
N HIS A 41 -13.21 -4.45 -0.30
CA HIS A 41 -14.61 -4.37 -0.65
C HIS A 41 -14.76 -4.64 -2.14
N SER A 42 -15.73 -5.47 -2.49
CA SER A 42 -16.09 -5.70 -3.89
C SER A 42 -17.59 -5.45 -4.07
N PHE A 43 -17.92 -4.82 -5.18
CA PHE A 43 -19.29 -4.55 -5.60
C PHE A 43 -19.43 -4.97 -7.07
N SER A 44 -20.54 -5.61 -7.40
CA SER A 44 -20.88 -6.00 -8.76
C SER A 44 -22.33 -5.63 -9.01
N GLY A 45 -22.56 -4.59 -9.82
CA GLY A 45 -23.87 -4.14 -10.26
C GLY A 45 -24.12 -4.48 -11.72
N SER A 46 -25.27 -4.04 -12.24
CA SER A 46 -25.64 -4.22 -13.65
C SER A 46 -24.71 -3.47 -14.60
N ASP A 47 -24.27 -2.27 -14.21
CA ASP A 47 -23.60 -1.34 -15.11
C ASP A 47 -22.09 -1.28 -14.87
N TYR A 48 -21.65 -1.60 -13.66
CA TYR A 48 -20.26 -1.55 -13.25
C TYR A 48 -19.94 -2.53 -12.12
N ALA A 49 -18.66 -2.86 -12.01
CA ALA A 49 -18.08 -3.52 -10.86
C ALA A 49 -16.93 -2.69 -10.28
N LEU A 50 -16.72 -2.84 -8.97
CA LEU A 50 -15.68 -2.13 -8.21
C LEU A 50 -14.98 -3.12 -7.29
N THR A 51 -13.66 -2.99 -7.19
CA THR A 51 -12.86 -3.54 -6.10
C THR A 51 -12.07 -2.40 -5.48
N LEU A 52 -12.30 -2.19 -4.19
CA LEU A 52 -11.63 -1.22 -3.34
C LEU A 52 -10.78 -1.98 -2.33
N GLU A 53 -9.47 -1.72 -2.30
CA GLU A 53 -8.59 -2.17 -1.23
C GLU A 53 -8.10 -0.96 -0.44
N VAL A 54 -8.32 -0.98 0.87
CA VAL A 54 -7.83 0.03 1.81
C VAL A 54 -6.79 -0.60 2.71
N HIS A 55 -5.57 -0.11 2.61
CA HIS A 55 -4.44 -0.52 3.41
C HIS A 55 -4.15 0.53 4.47
N ARG A 56 -3.99 0.10 5.71
CA ARG A 56 -3.58 0.94 6.84
C ARG A 56 -2.28 0.37 7.42
N LEU A 57 -1.25 1.19 7.44
CA LEU A 57 0.05 0.87 8.03
C LEU A 57 0.23 1.74 9.25
N GLN A 58 0.57 1.13 10.38
CA GLN A 58 0.73 1.81 11.66
C GLN A 58 2.08 1.48 12.27
N HIS A 59 2.90 2.51 12.46
CA HIS A 59 4.11 2.43 13.28
C HIS A 59 3.85 3.12 14.62
N ARG A 60 3.92 2.36 15.72
CA ARG A 60 3.52 2.86 17.06
C ARG A 60 4.59 3.69 17.79
N GLY A 61 5.76 3.88 17.19
CA GLY A 61 6.76 4.82 17.71
C GLY A 61 7.86 4.22 18.60
N GLY A 62 8.38 3.04 18.26
CA GLY A 62 9.49 2.40 18.99
C GLY A 62 10.84 3.09 18.73
N ALA A 63 11.64 2.56 17.80
CA ALA A 63 12.96 3.12 17.45
C ALA A 63 12.90 4.38 16.55
N GLY A 64 11.72 4.96 16.35
CA GLY A 64 11.49 6.11 15.48
C GLY A 64 10.10 6.70 15.70
N PRO A 65 9.76 7.83 15.06
CA PRO A 65 8.49 8.52 15.30
C PRO A 65 7.28 7.66 14.91
N ALA A 66 6.18 7.83 15.65
CA ALA A 66 4.92 7.18 15.33
C ALA A 66 4.30 7.80 14.06
N TRP A 67 3.69 6.97 13.22
CA TRP A 67 3.01 7.42 12.01
C TRP A 67 1.96 6.41 11.56
N ASN A 68 0.91 6.92 10.90
CA ASN A 68 -0.13 6.12 10.27
C ASN A 68 -0.28 6.53 8.81
N LEU A 69 -0.25 5.54 7.92
CA LEU A 69 -0.38 5.71 6.48
C LEU A 69 -1.60 4.94 6.00
N MET A 70 -2.40 5.57 5.15
CA MET A 70 -3.47 4.91 4.40
C MET A 70 -3.11 4.88 2.92
N VAL A 71 -3.28 3.73 2.27
CA VAL A 71 -3.14 3.57 0.82
C VAL A 71 -4.40 2.91 0.29
N THR A 72 -5.00 3.51 -0.72
CA THR A 72 -6.24 3.05 -1.32
C THR A 72 -5.99 2.68 -2.76
N LEU A 73 -6.48 1.51 -3.16
CA LEU A 73 -6.48 1.01 -4.53
C LEU A 73 -7.92 0.83 -4.98
N GLU A 74 -8.28 1.47 -6.08
CA GLU A 74 -9.60 1.38 -6.70
C GLU A 74 -9.45 0.80 -8.10
N HIS A 75 -10.22 -0.24 -8.38
CA HIS A 75 -10.33 -0.84 -9.70
C HIS A 75 -11.79 -0.86 -10.11
N TRP A 76 -12.08 -0.24 -11.25
CA TRP A 76 -13.42 -0.09 -11.81
C TRP A 76 -13.51 -0.85 -13.12
N TRP A 77 -14.59 -1.59 -13.30
CA TRP A 77 -14.91 -2.31 -14.53
C TRP A 77 -16.32 -1.95 -15.00
N GLY A 78 -16.52 -1.92 -16.31
CA GLY A 78 -17.85 -1.82 -16.90
C GLY A 78 -18.57 -3.16 -16.87
N ALA A 79 -19.86 -3.17 -17.17
CA ALA A 79 -20.69 -4.38 -17.26
C ALA A 79 -20.10 -5.46 -18.18
N ASN A 80 -19.35 -5.06 -19.21
CA ASN A 80 -18.68 -5.95 -20.16
C ASN A 80 -17.34 -6.51 -19.64
N GLY A 81 -16.96 -6.23 -18.40
CA GLY A 81 -15.69 -6.65 -17.81
C GLY A 81 -14.48 -5.82 -18.25
N VAL A 82 -14.66 -4.78 -19.07
CA VAL A 82 -13.56 -3.89 -19.49
C VAL A 82 -13.19 -2.98 -18.33
N ALA A 83 -11.88 -2.87 -18.04
CA ALA A 83 -11.38 -1.94 -17.04
C ALA A 83 -11.67 -0.49 -17.45
N LEU A 84 -12.42 0.23 -16.61
CA LEU A 84 -12.75 1.64 -16.81
C LEU A 84 -11.69 2.54 -16.21
N LYS A 85 -11.22 2.20 -15.01
CA LYS A 85 -10.32 3.06 -14.24
C LYS A 85 -9.57 2.25 -13.20
N THR A 86 -8.28 2.56 -13.07
CA THR A 86 -7.48 2.16 -11.91
C THR A 86 -6.94 3.41 -11.24
N VAL A 87 -7.19 3.55 -9.94
CA VAL A 87 -6.68 4.68 -9.14
C VAL A 87 -5.97 4.12 -7.93
N SER A 88 -4.81 4.67 -7.65
CA SER A 88 -4.11 4.44 -6.39
C SER A 88 -3.77 5.78 -5.78
N TRP A 89 -4.03 5.93 -4.49
CA TRP A 89 -3.63 7.11 -3.76
C TRP A 89 -3.23 6.76 -2.32
N ALA A 90 -2.48 7.66 -1.70
CA ALA A 90 -1.99 7.49 -0.35
C ALA A 90 -2.13 8.78 0.45
N ARG A 91 -2.31 8.65 1.76
CA ARG A 91 -2.40 9.78 2.68
C ARG A 91 -1.85 9.40 4.05
N MET A 92 -1.04 10.28 4.63
CA MET A 92 -0.74 10.21 6.06
C MET A 92 -1.99 10.57 6.84
N THR A 93 -2.42 9.67 7.73
CA THR A 93 -3.53 9.95 8.65
C THR A 93 -3.01 10.60 9.94
N THR A 94 -1.80 10.23 10.37
CA THR A 94 -1.07 10.89 11.47
C THR A 94 0.45 10.75 11.27
N GLY A 95 1.23 11.62 11.94
CA GLY A 95 2.69 11.53 11.99
C GLY A 95 3.42 12.08 10.76
N ASP A 96 4.71 11.72 10.63
CA ASP A 96 5.62 12.28 9.63
C ASP A 96 5.74 11.41 8.37
N ALA A 97 5.45 12.02 7.22
CA ALA A 97 5.61 11.42 5.89
C ALA A 97 7.06 10.98 5.61
N LYS A 98 8.07 11.74 6.08
CA LYS A 98 9.48 11.38 5.86
C LYS A 98 9.83 10.08 6.57
N ALA A 99 9.31 9.88 7.78
CA ALA A 99 9.51 8.64 8.54
C ALA A 99 8.89 7.42 7.85
N ALA A 100 7.66 7.55 7.34
CA ALA A 100 7.01 6.48 6.58
C ALA A 100 7.79 6.13 5.29
N ILE A 101 8.26 7.14 4.55
CA ILE A 101 9.08 6.96 3.36
C ILE A 101 10.42 6.28 3.69
N ALA A 102 11.08 6.71 4.78
CA ALA A 102 12.34 6.12 5.22
C ALA A 102 12.17 4.64 5.59
N TRP A 103 11.09 4.30 6.29
CA TRP A 103 10.78 2.92 6.63
C TRP A 103 10.56 2.06 5.37
N LEU A 104 9.76 2.53 4.41
CA LEU A 104 9.52 1.82 3.15
C LEU A 104 10.81 1.57 2.36
N LYS A 105 11.67 2.58 2.21
CA LYS A 105 12.98 2.43 1.55
C LYS A 105 13.87 1.42 2.27
N GLN A 106 13.87 1.43 3.60
CA GLN A 106 14.63 0.45 4.36
C GLN A 106 14.12 -0.97 4.14
N ARG A 107 12.79 -1.16 4.03
CA ARG A 107 12.18 -2.48 3.76
C ARG A 107 12.47 -2.98 2.35
N GLU A 108 12.38 -2.11 1.34
CA GLU A 108 12.74 -2.45 -0.04
C GLU A 108 14.18 -2.98 -0.11
N ARG A 109 15.14 -2.28 0.52
CA ARG A 109 16.54 -2.73 0.59
C ARG A 109 16.71 -4.07 1.33
N LYS A 110 16.04 -4.25 2.47
CA LYS A 110 16.13 -5.49 3.27
C LYS A 110 15.52 -6.70 2.56
N SER A 111 14.51 -6.47 1.73
CA SER A 111 13.82 -7.54 1.00
C SER A 111 14.64 -8.07 -0.19
N GLY A 112 15.85 -7.54 -0.46
CA GLY A 112 16.73 -8.04 -1.52
C GLY A 112 16.22 -7.77 -2.94
N ILE A 113 15.21 -6.91 -3.12
CA ILE A 113 14.56 -6.64 -4.43
C ILE A 113 15.45 -5.75 -5.33
N ALA A 114 16.58 -5.26 -4.83
CA ALA A 114 17.60 -4.57 -5.59
C ALA A 114 18.83 -5.47 -5.81
N SER A 115 18.67 -6.57 -6.57
CA SER A 115 19.76 -7.36 -7.19
C SER A 115 19.18 -8.36 -8.19
N ALA A 116 18.58 -7.84 -9.26
CA ALA A 116 18.30 -8.59 -10.48
C ALA A 116 18.28 -7.60 -11.64
N ASP A 117 19.42 -6.94 -11.85
CA ASP A 117 19.87 -6.35 -13.12
C ASP A 117 21.28 -5.80 -12.88
N SER A 118 22.27 -6.65 -13.12
CA SER A 118 23.68 -6.31 -13.35
C SER A 118 24.23 -7.30 -14.37
#